data_AF-A0AAN7PAA9-F1
#
_entry.id   AF-A0AAN7PAA9-F1
#
_cell.length_a   1.000
_cell.length_b   1.000
_cell.length_c   1.000
_cell.angle_alpha   90.00
_cell.angle_beta   90.00
_cell.angle_gamma   90.00
#
_symmetry.space_group_name_H-M   'P 1'
#
loop_
_entity.id
_entity.type
_entity.pdbx_description
1 polymer ?
#
loop_
_entity_poly.entity_id
_entity_poly.type
_entity_poly.pdbx_seq_one_letter_code
_entity_poly.pdbx_strand_id
1 'polypeptide(L)'
;METPRKVISIEKQFEINVQLEKELGTVIKTYNNLENKSEVKSGGAKAANALKFAQLLRNEFYNVVTESCISKSGAKKIQDEKTYVELRDLLEERSGLEDRIKEQQLFLKEIDVSIDEKQNKIADIAHKVPSNVKWQQRVQRAEKTLEGLENKLDTVVKQYGVIAADTRDLREEIDHMLTERIRFNTLWYSYVMNLSAGKKILMDVVEQAVLAYNSRDEYIVRLSALRSLATNDLIRNSQEMNLLQQTLDNNRQVEEFVGLKQQYRNMKDLFEMKHQKRINQEFEIVKKIGHYKQVLEKIQDFVGVKCESSTTEFVDRFVSAETINMSYFNYINELHNELEHANQELVQRRTDIKNQEAVNENRAEHQKTNLNLLKTELNSKTKEIDADKKSLDGVDKVLKQIYSGLDKIFKLCKCNNGPFIKLLGENSSVNQYNVLLHIKVIEESVDNYLANVYYNEKVGSKGKSAKPVVPIIDEELTPIEKCPVELFCPTNPCPLCVDREMVSDVIDKLQSVETRDTVKTNLDIRLELPNALDRLHNVSACNLPKSRQIIQKRYQ
;
A
#
# COMPACT_ATOMS: atom_id res chain seq x y z
N MET A 1 -28.31 35.00 109.73
CA MET A 1 -27.31 34.03 109.26
C MET A 1 -26.05 34.24 110.08
N GLU A 2 -25.85 33.37 111.05
CA GLU A 2 -24.63 33.26 111.84
C GLU A 2 -23.52 32.66 110.97
N THR A 3 -22.33 33.25 110.98
CA THR A 3 -21.10 32.62 110.47
C THR A 3 -20.04 32.63 111.56
N PRO A 4 -19.23 31.56 111.68
CA PRO A 4 -18.79 31.03 112.97
C PRO A 4 -17.50 31.68 113.50
N ARG A 5 -17.40 31.75 114.84
CA ARG A 5 -16.17 32.02 115.59
C ARG A 5 -15.08 31.02 115.17
N LYS A 6 -13.99 31.51 114.59
CA LYS A 6 -12.75 30.74 114.45
C LYS A 6 -12.16 30.47 115.83
N VAL A 7 -12.23 29.21 116.26
CA VAL A 7 -11.52 28.68 117.42
C VAL A 7 -10.02 28.77 117.13
N ILE A 8 -9.31 29.54 117.95
CA ILE A 8 -7.85 29.74 117.83
C ILE A 8 -7.15 28.51 118.40
N SER A 9 -6.17 27.97 117.66
CA SER A 9 -5.35 26.81 118.05
C SER A 9 -4.65 27.01 119.40
N ILE A 10 -4.57 25.94 120.19
CA ILE A 10 -3.92 25.86 121.52
C ILE A 10 -2.47 26.39 121.45
N GLU A 11 -1.79 26.21 120.32
CA GLU A 11 -0.41 26.69 120.10
C GLU A 11 -0.31 28.23 120.07
N LYS A 12 -1.32 28.92 119.52
CA LYS A 12 -1.36 30.40 119.53
C LYS A 12 -1.74 30.96 120.89
N GLN A 13 -2.53 30.23 121.69
CA GLN A 13 -2.77 30.59 123.10
C GLN A 13 -1.50 30.41 123.95
N PHE A 14 -0.69 29.39 123.64
CA PHE A 14 0.59 29.18 124.33
C PHE A 14 1.59 30.31 124.05
N GLU A 15 1.74 30.75 122.79
CA GLU A 15 2.61 31.89 122.46
C GLU A 15 2.19 33.20 123.12
N ILE A 16 0.88 33.48 123.19
CA ILE A 16 0.34 34.67 123.87
C ILE A 16 0.59 34.59 125.38
N ASN A 17 0.43 33.42 126.00
CA ASN A 17 0.75 33.23 127.42
C ASN A 17 2.25 33.39 127.71
N VAL A 18 3.13 32.91 126.82
CA VAL A 18 4.59 33.10 126.93
C VAL A 18 4.98 34.58 126.79
N GLN A 19 4.28 35.35 125.96
CA GLN A 19 4.48 36.81 125.87
C GLN A 19 4.00 37.53 127.14
N LEU A 20 2.84 37.15 127.68
CA LEU A 20 2.31 37.71 128.93
C LEU A 20 3.20 37.36 130.15
N GLU A 21 3.79 36.15 130.21
CA GLU A 21 4.77 35.79 131.25
C GLU A 21 6.06 36.62 131.15
N LYS A 22 6.54 36.91 129.94
CA LYS A 22 7.69 37.80 129.73
C LYS A 22 7.37 39.23 130.17
N GLU A 23 6.19 39.74 129.83
CA GLU A 23 5.73 41.06 130.28
C GLU A 23 5.57 41.12 131.81
N LEU A 24 4.97 40.11 132.43
CA LEU A 24 4.86 40.00 133.89
C LEU A 24 6.24 39.95 134.56
N GLY A 25 7.20 39.22 133.97
CA GLY A 25 8.59 39.18 134.43
C GLY A 25 9.31 40.53 134.32
N THR A 26 9.02 41.32 133.29
CA THR A 26 9.53 42.70 133.20
C THR A 26 8.90 43.61 134.25
N VAL A 27 7.60 43.47 134.52
CA VAL A 27 6.89 44.25 135.54
C VAL A 27 7.37 43.90 136.95
N ILE A 28 7.63 42.63 137.26
CA ILE A 28 8.23 42.20 138.54
C ILE A 28 9.67 42.74 138.69
N LYS A 29 10.47 42.76 137.62
CA LYS A 29 11.82 43.38 137.64
C LYS A 29 11.75 44.89 137.85
N THR A 30 10.75 45.57 137.31
CA THR A 30 10.55 47.00 137.58
C THR A 30 10.02 47.27 138.99
N TYR A 31 9.20 46.37 139.54
CA TYR A 31 8.68 46.45 140.91
C TYR A 31 9.79 46.22 141.95
N ASN A 32 10.63 45.18 141.77
CA ASN A 32 11.76 44.89 142.66
C ASN A 32 12.87 45.96 142.60
N ASN A 33 13.04 46.63 141.45
CA ASN A 33 13.96 47.78 141.32
C ASN A 33 13.42 49.07 141.98
N LEU A 34 12.11 49.15 142.23
CA LEU A 34 11.49 50.24 143.00
C LEU A 34 11.50 49.95 144.51
N GLU A 35 11.39 48.68 144.92
CA GLU A 35 11.49 48.25 146.32
C GLU A 35 12.93 48.32 146.87
N ASN A 36 13.95 48.02 146.06
CA ASN A 36 15.36 48.18 146.44
C ASN A 36 15.85 49.65 146.52
N LYS A 37 14.99 50.63 146.17
CA LYS A 37 15.29 52.07 146.30
C LYS A 37 14.53 52.73 147.46
N SER A 38 13.68 52.00 148.20
CA SER A 38 12.87 52.54 149.31
C SER A 38 13.48 52.39 150.72
N GLU A 39 14.64 51.76 150.87
CA GLU A 39 15.35 51.73 152.15
C GLU A 39 16.73 52.40 152.01
N VAL A 40 17.06 53.29 152.94
CA VAL A 40 18.20 54.23 152.94
C VAL A 40 17.94 55.56 152.22
N LYS A 41 17.24 56.47 152.90
CA LYS A 41 17.90 57.70 153.41
C LYS A 41 16.99 58.50 154.32
N SER A 42 17.47 58.64 155.54
CA SER A 42 16.97 59.48 156.61
C SER A 42 17.08 60.97 156.29
N GLY A 43 16.14 61.73 156.85
CA GLY A 43 16.42 63.03 157.47
C GLY A 43 16.66 64.26 156.57
N GLY A 44 15.60 65.06 156.40
CA GLY A 44 15.68 66.51 156.62
C GLY A 44 16.08 67.44 155.46
N ALA A 45 15.25 67.59 154.43
CA ALA A 45 15.18 68.80 153.59
C ALA A 45 13.93 68.84 152.66
N LYS A 46 12.72 68.63 153.20
CA LYS A 46 11.45 68.65 152.42
C LYS A 46 10.55 69.81 152.86
N ALA A 47 10.50 70.88 152.06
CA ALA A 47 9.39 71.86 152.02
C ALA A 47 9.38 72.69 150.71
N ALA A 48 10.54 73.03 150.13
CA ALA A 48 10.61 73.92 148.96
C ALA A 48 10.37 73.23 147.59
N ASN A 49 10.68 71.94 147.45
CA ASN A 49 10.57 71.22 146.17
C ASN A 49 9.16 70.69 145.87
N ALA A 50 8.30 70.51 146.89
CA ALA A 50 6.91 70.10 146.70
C ALA A 50 6.04 71.21 146.07
N LEU A 51 6.37 72.48 146.32
CA LEU A 51 5.64 73.64 145.80
C LEU A 51 5.88 73.87 144.29
N LYS A 52 7.11 73.64 143.81
CA LYS A 52 7.44 73.75 142.37
C LYS A 52 6.77 72.66 141.52
N PHE A 53 6.65 71.45 142.05
CA PHE A 53 5.99 70.33 141.35
C PHE A 53 4.47 70.54 141.24
N ALA A 54 3.84 71.12 142.27
CA ALA A 54 2.42 71.50 142.23
C ALA A 54 2.11 72.61 141.21
N GLN A 55 3.02 73.57 141.01
CA GLN A 55 2.88 74.60 139.97
C GLN A 55 3.01 74.01 138.55
N LEU A 56 3.89 73.04 138.34
CA LEU A 56 4.07 72.38 137.04
C LEU A 56 2.83 71.57 136.64
N LEU A 57 2.26 70.79 137.58
CA LEU A 57 1.00 70.07 137.38
C LEU A 57 -0.18 71.01 137.11
N ARG A 58 -0.21 72.21 137.72
CA ARG A 58 -1.24 73.22 137.45
C ARG A 58 -1.11 73.79 136.03
N ASN A 59 0.11 73.98 135.53
CA ASN A 59 0.34 74.42 134.16
C ASN A 59 -0.06 73.34 133.14
N GLU A 60 0.28 72.07 133.39
CA GLU A 60 -0.18 70.95 132.55
C GLU A 60 -1.71 70.82 132.53
N PHE A 61 -2.37 71.01 133.68
CA PHE A 61 -3.82 71.02 133.74
C PHE A 61 -4.43 72.13 132.88
N TYR A 62 -3.85 73.34 132.91
CA TYR A 62 -4.28 74.42 132.03
C TYR A 62 -4.02 74.12 130.54
N ASN A 63 -2.89 73.48 130.19
CA ASN A 63 -2.59 73.08 128.81
C ASN A 63 -3.58 72.04 128.27
N VAL A 64 -3.92 71.02 129.05
CA VAL A 64 -4.90 70.00 128.61
C VAL A 64 -6.30 70.60 128.47
N VAL A 65 -6.67 71.54 129.33
CA VAL A 65 -7.96 72.25 129.22
C VAL A 65 -7.99 73.15 127.98
N THR A 66 -6.90 73.86 127.67
CA THR A 66 -6.81 74.68 126.45
C THR A 66 -6.82 73.82 125.20
N GLU A 67 -6.12 72.68 125.17
CA GLU A 67 -6.16 71.72 124.06
C GLU A 67 -7.55 71.10 123.87
N SER A 68 -8.26 70.79 124.96
CA SER A 68 -9.65 70.32 124.92
C SER A 68 -10.60 71.39 124.38
N CYS A 69 -10.37 72.66 124.71
CA CYS A 69 -11.12 73.79 124.15
C CYS A 69 -10.81 74.03 122.67
N ILE A 70 -9.54 73.87 122.25
CA ILE A 70 -9.13 73.96 120.83
C ILE A 70 -9.71 72.79 120.02
N SER A 71 -9.76 71.59 120.60
CA SER A 71 -10.38 70.40 120.00
C SER A 71 -11.91 70.56 119.87
N LYS A 72 -12.55 71.20 120.85
CA LYS A 72 -13.99 71.53 120.81
C LYS A 72 -14.31 72.87 120.12
N SER A 73 -13.31 73.54 119.55
CA SER A 73 -13.51 74.82 118.87
C SER A 73 -14.40 74.64 117.64
N GLY A 74 -15.27 75.62 117.38
CA GLY A 74 -16.17 75.58 116.22
C GLY A 74 -15.40 75.45 114.89
N ALA A 75 -14.18 75.99 114.80
CA ALA A 75 -13.34 75.91 113.61
C ALA A 75 -12.93 74.47 113.26
N LYS A 76 -12.56 73.65 114.26
CA LYS A 76 -12.21 72.24 114.01
C LYS A 76 -13.42 71.39 113.64
N LYS A 77 -14.58 71.62 114.26
CA LYS A 77 -15.83 70.94 113.87
C LYS A 77 -16.23 71.22 112.42
N ILE A 78 -16.06 72.46 111.96
CA ILE A 78 -16.32 72.83 110.56
C ILE A 78 -15.32 72.14 109.63
N GLN A 79 -14.06 71.99 110.05
CA GLN A 79 -13.05 71.28 109.27
C GLN A 79 -13.32 69.77 109.21
N ASP A 80 -13.79 69.16 110.30
CA ASP A 80 -14.22 67.76 110.34
C ASP A 80 -15.48 67.50 109.49
N GLU A 81 -16.44 68.44 109.47
CA GLU A 81 -17.61 68.33 108.59
C GLU A 81 -17.20 68.45 107.11
N LYS A 82 -16.24 69.33 106.79
CA LYS A 82 -15.69 69.44 105.43
C LYS A 82 -14.97 68.17 104.99
N THR A 83 -14.12 67.60 105.85
CA THR A 83 -13.44 66.34 105.52
C THR A 83 -14.42 65.17 105.42
N TYR A 84 -15.51 65.18 106.18
CA TYR A 84 -16.58 64.19 106.07
C TYR A 84 -17.34 64.30 104.73
N VAL A 85 -17.66 65.51 104.28
CA VAL A 85 -18.29 65.73 102.96
C VAL A 85 -17.32 65.33 101.85
N GLU A 86 -16.06 65.73 101.91
CA GLU A 86 -15.04 65.32 100.93
C GLU A 86 -14.86 63.79 100.88
N LEU A 87 -14.87 63.11 102.03
CA LEU A 87 -14.82 61.64 102.10
C LEU A 87 -16.05 60.98 101.50
N ARG A 88 -17.24 61.56 101.69
CA ARG A 88 -18.49 61.07 101.09
C ARG A 88 -18.46 61.20 99.58
N ASP A 89 -18.08 62.37 99.08
CA ASP A 89 -18.00 62.63 97.64
C ASP A 89 -16.99 61.69 96.96
N LEU A 90 -15.82 61.47 97.59
CA LEU A 90 -14.83 60.50 97.10
C LEU A 90 -15.33 59.05 97.14
N LEU A 91 -16.16 58.68 98.12
CA LEU A 91 -16.77 57.34 98.18
C LEU A 91 -17.84 57.15 97.11
N GLU A 92 -18.61 58.20 96.78
CA GLU A 92 -19.57 58.20 95.66
C GLU A 92 -18.86 58.16 94.29
N GLU A 93 -17.76 58.90 94.12
CA GLU A 93 -16.92 58.79 92.92
C GLU A 93 -16.32 57.39 92.79
N ARG A 94 -15.84 56.81 93.89
CA ARG A 94 -15.30 55.45 93.91
C ARG A 94 -16.37 54.42 93.54
N SER A 95 -17.57 54.50 94.10
CA SER A 95 -18.65 53.56 93.75
C SER A 95 -19.06 53.71 92.28
N GLY A 96 -19.14 54.94 91.76
CA GLY A 96 -19.38 55.20 90.35
C GLY A 96 -18.29 54.64 89.42
N LEU A 97 -17.02 54.72 89.82
CA LEU A 97 -15.92 54.09 89.09
C LEU A 97 -15.97 52.56 89.15
N GLU A 98 -16.30 51.98 90.32
CA GLU A 98 -16.49 50.53 90.47
C GLU A 98 -17.61 50.01 89.57
N ASP A 99 -18.71 50.74 89.43
CA ASP A 99 -19.81 50.37 88.54
C ASP A 99 -19.42 50.49 87.05
N ARG A 100 -18.69 51.55 86.67
CA ARG A 100 -18.11 51.66 85.31
C ARG A 100 -17.14 50.53 84.99
N ILE A 101 -16.33 50.10 85.95
CA ILE A 101 -15.43 48.95 85.78
C ILE A 101 -16.23 47.66 85.56
N LYS A 102 -17.32 47.45 86.32
CA LYS A 102 -18.19 46.28 86.13
C LYS A 102 -18.85 46.30 84.75
N GLU A 103 -19.36 47.46 84.30
CA GLU A 103 -19.92 47.63 82.96
C GLU A 103 -18.89 47.30 81.87
N GLN A 104 -17.67 47.81 81.98
CA GLN A 104 -16.59 47.49 81.04
C GLN A 104 -16.19 46.01 81.07
N GLN A 105 -16.18 45.38 82.26
CA GLN A 105 -15.91 43.95 82.38
C GLN A 105 -17.01 43.09 81.74
N LEU A 106 -18.28 43.50 81.85
CA LEU A 106 -19.39 42.84 81.16
C LEU A 106 -19.26 43.00 79.64
N PHE A 107 -18.93 44.20 79.17
CA PHE A 107 -18.71 44.45 77.76
C PHE A 107 -17.54 43.64 77.18
N LEU A 108 -16.43 43.50 77.92
CA LEU A 108 -15.30 42.65 77.52
C LEU A 108 -15.73 41.18 77.41
N LYS A 109 -16.51 40.67 78.37
CA LYS A 109 -17.05 39.31 78.30
C LYS A 109 -17.95 39.10 77.08
N GLU A 110 -18.78 40.07 76.73
CA GLU A 110 -19.61 40.00 75.53
C GLU A 110 -18.76 39.97 74.25
N ILE A 111 -17.69 40.77 74.20
CA ILE A 111 -16.74 40.74 73.08
C ILE A 111 -16.05 39.38 73.00
N ASP A 112 -15.58 38.82 74.13
CA ASP A 112 -14.92 37.50 74.15
C ASP A 112 -15.86 36.40 73.64
N VAL A 113 -17.13 36.40 74.07
CA VAL A 113 -18.16 35.48 73.55
C VAL A 113 -18.34 35.66 72.03
N SER A 114 -18.40 36.91 71.55
CA SER A 114 -18.51 37.18 70.12
C SER A 114 -17.25 36.75 69.36
N ILE A 115 -16.06 36.84 69.95
CA ILE A 115 -14.81 36.38 69.34
C ILE A 115 -14.86 34.87 69.20
N ASP A 116 -15.25 34.14 70.24
CA ASP A 116 -15.39 32.67 70.23
C ASP A 116 -16.39 32.21 69.17
N GLU A 117 -17.57 32.86 69.08
CA GLU A 117 -18.54 32.56 68.04
C GLU A 117 -17.98 32.74 66.63
N LYS A 118 -17.20 33.81 66.40
CA LYS A 118 -16.59 34.08 65.09
C LYS A 118 -15.46 33.11 64.80
N GLN A 119 -14.65 32.75 65.79
CA GLN A 119 -13.59 31.74 65.68
C GLN A 119 -14.18 30.37 65.33
N ASN A 120 -15.27 29.97 65.98
CA ASN A 120 -15.99 28.73 65.66
C ASN A 120 -16.54 28.75 64.23
N LYS A 121 -17.14 29.86 63.79
CA LYS A 121 -17.59 30.02 62.38
C LYS A 121 -16.43 29.94 61.39
N ILE A 122 -15.26 30.52 61.72
CA ILE A 122 -14.05 30.44 60.88
C ILE A 122 -13.54 29.00 60.83
N ALA A 123 -13.53 28.27 61.94
CA ALA A 123 -13.12 26.87 61.99
C ALA A 123 -14.05 25.97 61.16
N ASP A 124 -15.36 26.18 61.25
CA ASP A 124 -16.36 25.47 60.45
C ASP A 124 -16.17 25.71 58.94
N ILE A 125 -15.91 26.96 58.54
CA ILE A 125 -15.64 27.30 57.14
C ILE A 125 -14.30 26.69 56.69
N ALA A 126 -13.25 26.75 57.53
CA ALA A 126 -11.94 26.18 57.23
C ALA A 126 -11.99 24.64 57.11
N HIS A 127 -12.89 23.97 57.82
CA HIS A 127 -13.12 22.53 57.68
C HIS A 127 -13.89 22.19 56.40
N LYS A 128 -14.92 22.98 56.05
CA LYS A 128 -15.77 22.75 54.86
C LYS A 128 -15.07 23.11 53.55
N VAL A 129 -14.23 24.15 53.56
CA VAL A 129 -13.52 24.63 52.38
C VAL A 129 -12.13 23.99 52.36
N PRO A 130 -11.83 23.11 51.39
CA PRO A 130 -10.50 22.58 51.23
C PRO A 130 -9.52 23.74 50.99
N SER A 131 -8.36 23.70 51.64
CA SER A 131 -7.26 24.62 51.34
C SER A 131 -7.01 24.68 49.82
N ASN A 132 -6.68 25.87 49.29
CA ASN A 132 -6.40 26.08 47.86
C ASN A 132 -5.44 25.03 47.28
N VAL A 133 -4.46 24.59 48.07
CA VAL A 133 -3.51 23.53 47.69
C VAL A 133 -4.22 22.19 47.44
N LYS A 134 -5.15 21.79 48.32
CA LYS A 134 -5.93 20.54 48.15
C LYS A 134 -6.85 20.62 46.94
N TRP A 135 -7.42 21.80 46.67
CA TRP A 135 -8.25 22.02 45.49
C TRP A 135 -7.43 21.93 44.20
N GLN A 136 -6.28 22.61 44.12
CA GLN A 136 -5.35 22.50 43.00
C GLN A 136 -4.87 21.07 42.76
N GLN A 137 -4.53 20.33 43.82
CA GLN A 137 -4.18 18.91 43.70
C GLN A 137 -5.33 18.06 43.14
N ARG A 138 -6.59 18.38 43.48
CA ARG A 138 -7.76 17.68 42.97
C ARG A 138 -7.98 17.97 41.48
N VAL A 139 -7.80 19.22 41.06
CA VAL A 139 -7.85 19.64 39.65
C VAL A 139 -6.74 18.95 38.86
N GLN A 140 -5.49 18.98 39.33
CA GLN A 140 -4.37 18.30 38.66
C GLN A 140 -4.58 16.79 38.56
N ARG A 141 -5.18 16.14 39.56
CA ARG A 141 -5.53 14.71 39.47
C ARG A 141 -6.62 14.50 38.41
N ALA A 142 -7.63 15.35 38.37
CA ALA A 142 -8.70 15.26 37.38
C ALA A 142 -8.15 15.47 35.94
N GLU A 143 -7.28 16.45 35.74
CA GLU A 143 -6.60 16.71 34.47
C GLU A 143 -5.75 15.51 34.04
N LYS A 144 -4.95 14.93 34.94
CA LYS A 144 -4.18 13.71 34.65
C LYS A 144 -5.07 12.52 34.29
N THR A 145 -6.22 12.38 34.96
CA THR A 145 -7.17 11.32 34.61
C THR A 145 -7.84 11.57 33.27
N LEU A 146 -8.13 12.83 32.93
CA LEU A 146 -8.69 13.24 31.65
C LEU A 146 -7.70 12.93 30.52
N GLU A 147 -6.46 13.40 30.65
CA GLU A 147 -5.37 13.13 29.71
C GLU A 147 -5.15 11.61 29.52
N GLY A 148 -5.19 10.85 30.61
CA GLY A 148 -5.09 9.39 30.55
C GLY A 148 -6.27 8.72 29.81
N LEU A 149 -7.48 9.27 29.89
CA LEU A 149 -8.65 8.78 29.16
C LEU A 149 -8.62 9.21 27.69
N GLU A 150 -8.20 10.43 27.40
CA GLU A 150 -8.03 10.94 26.03
C GLU A 150 -6.97 10.14 25.29
N ASN A 151 -5.84 9.84 25.92
CA ASN A 151 -4.80 8.99 25.33
C ASN A 151 -5.32 7.57 25.05
N LYS A 152 -6.13 7.00 25.95
CA LYS A 152 -6.76 5.69 25.71
C LYS A 152 -7.79 5.73 24.59
N LEU A 153 -8.53 6.83 24.47
CA LEU A 153 -9.48 7.01 23.39
C LEU A 153 -8.74 7.12 22.05
N ASP A 154 -7.69 7.93 21.99
CA ASP A 154 -6.86 8.10 20.79
C ASP A 154 -6.20 6.78 20.36
N THR A 155 -5.68 5.97 21.28
CA THR A 155 -5.14 4.65 20.93
C THR A 155 -6.21 3.72 20.37
N VAL A 156 -7.41 3.69 20.94
CA VAL A 156 -8.53 2.88 20.43
C VAL A 156 -9.00 3.38 19.06
N VAL A 157 -9.09 4.70 18.85
CA VAL A 157 -9.46 5.30 17.56
C VAL A 157 -8.43 4.96 16.48
N LYS A 158 -7.13 5.01 16.81
CA LYS A 158 -6.07 4.59 15.89
C LYS A 158 -6.16 3.11 15.56
N GLN A 159 -6.38 2.24 16.55
CA GLN A 159 -6.57 0.80 16.34
C GLN A 159 -7.79 0.53 15.45
N TYR A 160 -8.90 1.22 15.70
CA TYR A 160 -10.10 1.14 14.85
C TYR A 160 -9.80 1.59 13.41
N GLY A 161 -9.05 2.69 13.25
CA GLY A 161 -8.62 3.17 11.94
C GLY A 161 -7.82 2.13 11.14
N VAL A 162 -6.89 1.42 11.80
CA VAL A 162 -6.14 0.32 11.19
C VAL A 162 -7.06 -0.83 10.79
N ILE A 163 -7.93 -1.30 11.69
CA ILE A 163 -8.87 -2.39 11.39
C ILE A 163 -9.83 -2.00 10.26
N ALA A 164 -10.26 -0.74 10.19
CA ALA A 164 -11.12 -0.24 9.14
C ALA A 164 -10.39 -0.18 7.78
N ALA A 165 -9.11 0.19 7.77
CA ALA A 165 -8.27 0.12 6.57
C ALA A 165 -8.10 -1.32 6.09
N ASP A 166 -7.74 -2.25 6.98
CA ASP A 166 -7.61 -3.68 6.66
C ASP A 166 -8.93 -4.26 6.13
N THR A 167 -10.06 -3.87 6.74
CA THR A 167 -11.40 -4.30 6.29
C THR A 167 -11.74 -3.75 4.91
N ARG A 168 -11.32 -2.52 4.59
CA ARG A 168 -11.50 -1.94 3.26
C ARG A 168 -10.67 -2.71 2.24
N ASP A 169 -9.41 -2.96 2.54
CA ASP A 169 -8.49 -3.64 1.63
C ASP A 169 -8.95 -5.08 1.35
N LEU A 170 -9.43 -5.80 2.37
CA LEU A 170 -10.07 -7.12 2.20
C LEU A 170 -11.34 -7.06 1.35
N ARG A 171 -12.15 -6.00 1.45
CA ARG A 171 -13.35 -5.83 0.61
C ARG A 171 -12.96 -5.58 -0.84
N GLU A 172 -11.94 -4.76 -1.09
CA GLU A 172 -11.43 -4.52 -2.45
C GLU A 172 -10.89 -5.82 -3.07
N GLU A 173 -10.20 -6.66 -2.28
CA GLU A 173 -9.76 -7.98 -2.73
C GLU A 173 -10.93 -8.90 -3.06
N ILE A 174 -11.97 -8.95 -2.21
CA ILE A 174 -13.19 -9.72 -2.47
C ILE A 174 -13.88 -9.24 -3.76
N ASP A 175 -14.04 -7.93 -3.94
CA ASP A 175 -14.67 -7.35 -5.13
C ASP A 175 -13.86 -7.63 -6.40
N HIS A 176 -12.52 -7.58 -6.31
CA HIS A 176 -11.63 -7.98 -7.39
C HIS A 176 -11.86 -9.45 -7.78
N MET A 177 -11.82 -10.36 -6.82
CA MET A 177 -12.03 -11.79 -7.04
C MET A 177 -13.44 -12.11 -7.60
N LEU A 178 -14.47 -11.39 -7.16
CA LEU A 178 -15.82 -11.51 -7.71
C LEU A 178 -15.87 -11.05 -9.17
N THR A 179 -15.19 -9.95 -9.50
CA THR A 179 -15.10 -9.44 -10.87
C THR A 179 -14.39 -10.44 -11.78
N GLU A 180 -13.28 -11.02 -11.32
CA GLU A 180 -12.57 -12.07 -12.05
C GLU A 180 -13.43 -13.31 -12.25
N ARG A 181 -14.18 -13.74 -11.24
CA ARG A 181 -15.11 -14.87 -11.34
C ARG A 181 -16.21 -14.62 -12.36
N ILE A 182 -16.77 -13.40 -12.39
CA ILE A 182 -17.78 -13.02 -13.40
C ILE A 182 -17.15 -13.10 -14.79
N ARG A 183 -15.98 -12.51 -14.99
CA ARG A 183 -15.25 -12.56 -16.27
C ARG A 183 -14.96 -13.99 -16.70
N PHE A 184 -14.45 -14.82 -15.80
CA PHE A 184 -14.20 -16.23 -16.05
C PHE A 184 -15.48 -16.96 -16.49
N ASN A 185 -16.59 -16.78 -15.76
CA ASN A 185 -17.85 -17.41 -16.12
C ASN A 185 -18.36 -16.96 -17.49
N THR A 186 -18.23 -15.68 -17.85
CA THR A 186 -18.64 -15.20 -19.17
C THR A 186 -17.84 -15.87 -20.30
N LEU A 187 -16.52 -16.00 -20.13
CA LEU A 187 -15.65 -16.71 -21.08
C LEU A 187 -16.00 -18.20 -21.13
N TRP A 188 -16.22 -18.83 -19.98
CA TRP A 188 -16.62 -20.22 -19.88
C TRP A 188 -17.92 -20.50 -20.65
N TYR A 189 -18.96 -19.69 -20.44
CA TYR A 189 -20.21 -19.81 -21.19
C TYR A 189 -20.00 -19.62 -22.70
N SER A 190 -19.18 -18.65 -23.11
CA SER A 190 -18.82 -18.47 -24.52
C SER A 190 -18.13 -19.71 -25.11
N TYR A 191 -17.20 -20.33 -24.38
CA TYR A 191 -16.52 -21.54 -24.85
C TYR A 191 -17.46 -22.73 -24.93
N VAL A 192 -18.35 -22.90 -23.96
CA VAL A 192 -19.37 -23.97 -23.99
C VAL A 192 -20.29 -23.79 -25.19
N MET A 193 -20.72 -22.55 -25.47
CA MET A 193 -21.56 -22.26 -26.64
C MET A 193 -20.83 -22.53 -27.94
N ASN A 194 -19.57 -22.09 -28.08
CA ASN A 194 -18.76 -22.37 -29.27
C ASN A 194 -18.54 -23.87 -29.48
N LEU A 195 -18.31 -24.63 -28.40
CA LEU A 195 -18.17 -26.09 -28.48
C LEU A 195 -19.49 -26.75 -28.93
N SER A 196 -20.63 -26.30 -28.41
CA SER A 196 -21.94 -26.81 -28.82
C SER A 196 -22.24 -26.52 -30.30
N ALA A 197 -21.90 -25.31 -30.77
CA ALA A 197 -22.02 -24.94 -32.18
C ALA A 197 -21.09 -25.78 -33.07
N GLY A 198 -19.84 -25.98 -32.66
CA GLY A 198 -18.88 -26.83 -33.37
C GLY A 198 -19.34 -28.28 -33.47
N LYS A 199 -19.93 -28.84 -32.40
CA LYS A 199 -20.53 -30.19 -32.44
C LYS A 199 -21.69 -30.29 -33.42
N LYS A 200 -22.52 -29.24 -33.53
CA LYS A 200 -23.62 -29.20 -34.50
C LYS A 200 -23.09 -29.22 -35.94
N ILE A 201 -22.09 -28.39 -36.25
CA ILE A 201 -21.45 -28.38 -37.57
C ILE A 201 -20.84 -29.75 -37.90
N LEU A 202 -20.17 -30.38 -36.93
CA LEU A 202 -19.62 -31.72 -37.11
C LEU A 202 -20.72 -32.76 -37.42
N MET A 203 -21.85 -32.69 -36.72
CA MET A 203 -23.00 -33.57 -36.95
C MET A 203 -23.57 -33.36 -38.36
N ASP A 204 -23.75 -32.11 -38.79
CA ASP A 204 -24.23 -31.77 -40.13
C ASP A 204 -23.30 -32.32 -41.22
N VAL A 205 -21.97 -32.22 -41.04
CA VAL A 205 -20.98 -32.77 -41.98
C VAL A 205 -21.05 -34.30 -42.03
N VAL A 206 -21.21 -34.95 -40.89
CA VAL A 206 -21.39 -36.41 -40.82
C VAL A 206 -22.67 -36.84 -41.53
N GLU A 207 -23.78 -36.13 -41.31
CA GLU A 207 -25.04 -36.39 -42.01
C GLU A 207 -24.90 -36.21 -43.53
N GLN A 208 -24.25 -35.13 -43.98
CA GLN A 208 -23.96 -34.92 -45.40
C GLN A 208 -23.08 -36.03 -45.98
N ALA A 209 -22.06 -36.49 -45.25
CA ALA A 209 -21.23 -37.59 -45.68
C ALA A 209 -22.04 -38.88 -45.81
N VAL A 210 -22.88 -39.21 -44.83
CA VAL A 210 -23.76 -40.39 -44.88
C VAL A 210 -24.73 -40.32 -46.08
N LEU A 211 -25.33 -39.16 -46.34
CA LEU A 211 -26.20 -38.96 -47.51
C LEU A 211 -25.44 -39.16 -48.83
N ALA A 212 -24.21 -38.66 -48.93
CA ALA A 212 -23.36 -38.85 -50.10
C ALA A 212 -22.96 -40.32 -50.30
N TYR A 213 -22.65 -41.04 -49.22
CA TYR A 213 -22.36 -42.48 -49.27
C TYR A 213 -23.59 -43.28 -49.72
N ASN A 214 -24.76 -43.03 -49.15
CA ASN A 214 -26.00 -43.69 -49.56
C ASN A 214 -26.30 -43.44 -51.04
N SER A 215 -26.16 -42.19 -51.51
CA SER A 215 -26.36 -41.84 -52.92
C SER A 215 -25.38 -42.58 -53.83
N ARG A 216 -24.10 -42.64 -53.44
CA ARG A 216 -23.06 -43.38 -54.18
C ARG A 216 -23.42 -44.86 -54.29
N ASP A 217 -23.85 -45.48 -53.20
CA ASP A 217 -24.17 -46.90 -53.18
C ASP A 217 -25.40 -47.20 -54.05
N GLU A 218 -26.43 -46.32 -54.05
CA GLU A 218 -27.55 -46.39 -55.00
C GLU A 218 -27.09 -46.31 -56.46
N TYR A 219 -26.16 -45.39 -56.79
CA TYR A 219 -25.60 -45.28 -58.13
C TYR A 219 -24.78 -46.51 -58.53
N ILE A 220 -24.02 -47.11 -57.62
CA ILE A 220 -23.26 -48.33 -57.87
C ILE A 220 -24.21 -49.48 -58.21
N VAL A 221 -25.30 -49.65 -57.45
CA VAL A 221 -26.33 -50.66 -57.72
C VAL A 221 -27.02 -50.40 -59.06
N ARG A 222 -27.35 -49.14 -59.37
CA ARG A 222 -27.95 -48.79 -60.66
C ARG A 222 -27.00 -49.05 -61.84
N LEU A 223 -25.72 -48.73 -61.68
CA LEU A 223 -24.70 -48.97 -62.69
C LEU A 223 -24.47 -50.47 -62.92
N SER A 224 -24.44 -51.27 -61.86
CA SER A 224 -24.30 -52.72 -61.99
C SER A 224 -25.49 -53.35 -62.70
N ALA A 225 -26.71 -52.90 -62.40
CA ALA A 225 -27.92 -53.31 -63.11
C ALA A 225 -27.88 -52.95 -64.61
N LEU A 226 -27.46 -51.72 -64.94
CA LEU A 226 -27.30 -51.29 -66.34
C LEU A 226 -26.23 -52.08 -67.08
N ARG A 227 -25.10 -52.39 -66.42
CA ARG A 227 -24.04 -53.25 -66.99
C ARG A 227 -24.57 -54.65 -67.28
N SER A 228 -25.29 -55.26 -66.33
CA SER A 228 -25.89 -56.58 -66.52
C SER A 228 -26.90 -56.59 -67.67
N LEU A 229 -27.73 -55.56 -67.77
CA LEU A 229 -28.68 -55.40 -68.86
C LEU A 229 -27.97 -55.28 -70.21
N ALA A 230 -26.94 -54.43 -70.31
CA ALA A 230 -26.15 -54.27 -71.53
C ALA A 230 -25.44 -55.56 -71.94
N THR A 231 -24.89 -56.33 -70.99
CA THR A 231 -24.30 -57.64 -71.30
C THR A 231 -25.33 -58.65 -71.78
N ASN A 232 -26.52 -58.67 -71.19
CA ASN A 232 -27.59 -59.58 -71.59
C ASN A 232 -28.13 -59.22 -72.99
N ASP A 233 -28.31 -57.93 -73.29
CA ASP A 233 -28.72 -57.46 -74.62
C ASP A 233 -27.65 -57.80 -75.68
N LEU A 234 -26.36 -57.65 -75.37
CA LEU A 234 -25.28 -58.06 -76.28
C LEU A 234 -25.34 -59.56 -76.56
N ILE A 235 -25.51 -60.39 -75.52
CA ILE A 235 -25.64 -61.84 -75.67
C ILE A 235 -26.86 -62.18 -76.53
N ARG A 236 -28.02 -61.57 -76.27
CA ARG A 236 -29.24 -61.79 -77.06
C ARG A 236 -29.03 -61.40 -78.52
N ASN A 237 -28.51 -60.20 -78.78
CA ASN A 237 -28.29 -59.72 -80.15
C ASN A 237 -27.25 -60.59 -80.89
N SER A 238 -26.21 -61.05 -80.21
CA SER A 238 -25.22 -61.98 -80.78
C SER A 238 -25.86 -63.32 -81.15
N GLN A 239 -26.72 -63.87 -80.29
CA GLN A 239 -27.50 -65.08 -80.59
C GLN A 239 -28.43 -64.88 -81.79
N GLU A 240 -29.16 -63.77 -81.84
CA GLU A 240 -30.02 -63.43 -82.99
C GLU A 240 -29.21 -63.30 -84.29
N MET A 241 -28.07 -62.61 -84.25
CA MET A 241 -27.17 -62.49 -85.41
C MET A 241 -26.63 -63.84 -85.87
N ASN A 242 -26.26 -64.74 -84.95
CA ASN A 242 -25.81 -66.09 -85.30
C ASN A 242 -26.94 -66.91 -85.95
N LEU A 243 -28.17 -66.81 -85.45
CA LEU A 243 -29.34 -67.49 -86.04
C LEU A 243 -29.66 -66.94 -87.43
N LEU A 244 -29.60 -65.62 -87.62
CA LEU A 244 -29.77 -64.99 -88.92
C LEU A 244 -28.66 -65.41 -89.88
N GLN A 245 -27.40 -65.45 -89.43
CA GLN A 245 -26.27 -65.90 -90.23
C GLN A 245 -26.44 -67.37 -90.64
N GLN A 246 -26.82 -68.25 -89.71
CA GLN A 246 -27.11 -69.64 -90.02
C GLN A 246 -28.26 -69.79 -91.03
N THR A 247 -29.30 -68.96 -90.91
CA THR A 247 -30.42 -68.94 -91.86
C THR A 247 -29.96 -68.46 -93.24
N LEU A 248 -29.13 -67.43 -93.33
CA LEU A 248 -28.54 -66.94 -94.57
C LEU A 248 -27.63 -68.00 -95.21
N ASP A 249 -26.78 -68.66 -94.43
CA ASP A 249 -25.90 -69.72 -94.92
C ASP A 249 -26.72 -70.91 -95.42
N ASN A 250 -27.78 -71.31 -94.71
CA ASN A 250 -28.71 -72.34 -95.16
C ASN A 250 -29.39 -71.94 -96.48
N ASN A 251 -29.89 -70.71 -96.58
CA ASN A 251 -30.53 -70.19 -97.80
C ASN A 251 -29.53 -70.16 -98.95
N ARG A 252 -28.29 -69.71 -98.72
CA ARG A 252 -27.21 -69.72 -99.70
C ARG A 252 -26.87 -71.14 -100.16
N GLN A 253 -26.78 -72.09 -99.24
CA GLN A 253 -26.57 -73.50 -99.59
C GLN A 253 -27.72 -74.05 -100.44
N VAL A 254 -28.96 -73.67 -100.16
CA VAL A 254 -30.12 -74.03 -100.97
C VAL A 254 -30.06 -73.38 -102.35
N GLU A 255 -29.73 -72.08 -102.44
CA GLU A 255 -29.54 -71.38 -103.71
C GLU A 255 -28.43 -72.00 -104.56
N GLU A 256 -27.26 -72.28 -103.95
CA GLU A 256 -26.15 -72.98 -104.59
C GLU A 256 -26.58 -74.38 -105.04
N PHE A 257 -27.32 -75.12 -104.21
CA PHE A 257 -27.84 -76.44 -104.56
C PHE A 257 -28.83 -76.40 -105.75
N VAL A 258 -29.75 -75.43 -105.76
CA VAL A 258 -30.69 -75.23 -106.87
C VAL A 258 -29.94 -74.82 -108.14
N GLY A 259 -29.00 -73.88 -108.04
CA GLY A 259 -28.14 -73.46 -109.15
C GLY A 259 -27.35 -74.63 -109.74
N LEU A 260 -26.75 -75.47 -108.90
CA LEU A 260 -26.01 -76.68 -109.32
C LEU A 260 -26.94 -77.77 -109.89
N LYS A 261 -28.21 -77.86 -109.45
CA LYS A 261 -29.20 -78.77 -110.04
C LYS A 261 -29.72 -78.28 -111.40
N GLN A 262 -29.79 -76.97 -111.61
CA GLN A 262 -30.28 -76.37 -112.86
C GLN A 262 -29.22 -76.31 -113.96
N GLN A 263 -27.94 -76.47 -113.62
CA GLN A 263 -26.87 -76.60 -114.61
C GLN A 263 -26.94 -77.96 -115.33
N TYR A 264 -26.84 -77.94 -116.66
CA TYR A 264 -26.75 -79.13 -117.49
C TYR A 264 -25.48 -79.92 -117.16
N ARG A 265 -25.63 -81.15 -116.65
CA ARG A 265 -24.51 -81.98 -116.19
C ARG A 265 -23.85 -82.69 -117.36
N ASN A 266 -22.67 -82.23 -117.76
CA ASN A 266 -21.77 -83.02 -118.61
C ASN A 266 -20.96 -83.97 -117.70
N MET A 267 -21.33 -85.25 -117.66
CA MET A 267 -20.80 -86.25 -116.72
C MET A 267 -19.36 -86.73 -117.03
N LYS A 268 -18.59 -86.00 -117.85
CA LYS A 268 -17.25 -86.40 -118.30
C LYS A 268 -16.09 -85.92 -117.40
N ASP A 269 -16.26 -84.84 -116.62
CA ASP A 269 -15.15 -84.21 -115.85
C ASP A 269 -15.16 -84.47 -114.33
N LEU A 270 -16.05 -85.35 -113.84
CA LEU A 270 -16.18 -85.59 -112.39
C LEU A 270 -14.95 -86.28 -111.77
N PHE A 271 -14.18 -87.01 -112.57
CA PHE A 271 -12.98 -87.70 -112.13
C PHE A 271 -11.80 -86.74 -111.93
N GLU A 272 -11.61 -85.81 -112.87
CA GLU A 272 -10.53 -84.81 -112.90
C GLU A 272 -10.63 -83.85 -111.70
N MET A 273 -11.82 -83.28 -111.44
CA MET A 273 -12.02 -82.34 -110.33
C MET A 273 -11.88 -83.00 -108.95
N LYS A 274 -12.28 -84.27 -108.81
CA LYS A 274 -12.15 -85.01 -107.55
C LYS A 274 -10.67 -85.33 -107.27
N HIS A 275 -9.89 -85.57 -108.33
CA HIS A 275 -8.45 -85.73 -108.23
C HIS A 275 -7.76 -84.43 -107.80
N GLN A 276 -8.15 -83.29 -108.38
CA GLN A 276 -7.56 -81.99 -108.06
C GLN A 276 -7.86 -81.53 -106.62
N LYS A 277 -9.07 -81.81 -106.10
CA LYS A 277 -9.41 -81.52 -104.70
C LYS A 277 -8.59 -82.34 -103.71
N ARG A 278 -8.28 -83.61 -104.02
CA ARG A 278 -7.36 -84.41 -103.18
C ARG A 278 -5.96 -83.80 -103.14
N ILE A 279 -5.43 -83.41 -104.30
CA ILE A 279 -4.09 -82.81 -104.40
C ILE A 279 -3.99 -81.52 -103.57
N ASN A 280 -5.03 -80.66 -103.62
CA ASN A 280 -5.04 -79.42 -102.83
C ASN A 280 -5.15 -79.68 -101.32
N GLN A 281 -5.92 -80.69 -100.90
CA GLN A 281 -5.99 -81.09 -99.49
C GLN A 281 -4.67 -81.68 -99.00
N GLU A 282 -4.02 -82.51 -99.83
CA GLU A 282 -2.68 -83.03 -99.55
C GLU A 282 -1.67 -81.88 -99.40
N PHE A 283 -1.73 -80.87 -100.26
CA PHE A 283 -0.84 -79.70 -100.19
C PHE A 283 -1.02 -78.87 -98.90
N GLU A 284 -2.26 -78.61 -98.49
CA GLU A 284 -2.58 -77.89 -97.25
C GLU A 284 -2.10 -78.67 -95.99
N ILE A 285 -2.27 -79.99 -96.00
CA ILE A 285 -1.79 -80.86 -94.92
C ILE A 285 -0.25 -80.81 -94.87
N VAL A 286 0.42 -80.91 -96.02
CA VAL A 286 1.89 -80.82 -96.11
C VAL A 286 2.39 -79.47 -95.59
N LYS A 287 1.69 -78.37 -95.88
CA LYS A 287 2.04 -77.03 -95.39
C LYS A 287 1.94 -76.91 -93.87
N LYS A 288 0.87 -77.44 -93.27
CA LYS A 288 0.70 -77.48 -91.81
C LYS A 288 1.75 -78.35 -91.14
N ILE A 289 2.04 -79.53 -91.70
CA ILE A 289 3.12 -80.41 -91.24
C ILE A 289 4.46 -79.69 -91.31
N GLY A 290 4.73 -78.93 -92.38
CA GLY A 290 5.94 -78.12 -92.51
C GLY A 290 6.05 -77.04 -91.43
N HIS A 291 4.96 -76.33 -91.11
CA HIS A 291 4.95 -75.33 -90.05
C HIS A 291 5.18 -75.95 -88.66
N TYR A 292 4.50 -77.05 -88.34
CA TYR A 292 4.73 -77.76 -87.09
C TYR A 292 6.15 -78.31 -86.99
N LYS A 293 6.72 -78.79 -88.10
CA LYS A 293 8.11 -79.23 -88.14
C LYS A 293 9.09 -78.09 -87.87
N GLN A 294 8.86 -76.90 -88.43
CA GLN A 294 9.69 -75.72 -88.14
C GLN A 294 9.61 -75.27 -86.68
N VAL A 295 8.42 -75.32 -86.07
CA VAL A 295 8.25 -75.00 -84.64
C VAL A 295 8.99 -76.04 -83.78
N LEU A 296 8.85 -77.33 -84.11
CA LEU A 296 9.56 -78.39 -83.42
C LEU A 296 11.07 -78.29 -83.60
N GLU A 297 11.58 -77.94 -84.78
CA GLU A 297 13.00 -77.68 -85.02
C GLU A 297 13.52 -76.53 -84.15
N LYS A 298 12.76 -75.41 -84.03
CA LYS A 298 13.14 -74.31 -83.13
C LYS A 298 13.17 -74.71 -81.65
N ILE A 299 12.23 -75.54 -81.22
CA ILE A 299 12.21 -76.05 -79.83
C ILE A 299 13.36 -77.06 -79.65
N GLN A 300 13.67 -77.86 -80.67
CA GLN A 300 14.79 -78.80 -80.67
C GLN A 300 16.14 -78.08 -80.60
N ASP A 301 16.31 -76.97 -81.32
CA ASP A 301 17.48 -76.10 -81.25
C ASP A 301 17.62 -75.45 -79.86
N PHE A 302 16.50 -75.07 -79.23
CA PHE A 302 16.49 -74.46 -77.89
C PHE A 302 16.87 -75.45 -76.78
N VAL A 303 16.47 -76.72 -76.91
CA VAL A 303 16.76 -77.79 -75.93
C VAL A 303 18.12 -78.46 -76.21
N GLY A 304 18.67 -78.33 -77.43
CA GLY A 304 20.01 -78.81 -77.79
C GLY A 304 20.14 -80.35 -77.87
N VAL A 305 19.01 -81.07 -77.92
CA VAL A 305 18.98 -82.55 -77.97
C VAL A 305 18.49 -83.03 -79.33
N LYS A 306 19.27 -83.90 -80.00
CA LYS A 306 18.84 -84.56 -81.24
C LYS A 306 17.89 -85.72 -80.93
N CYS A 307 16.73 -85.73 -81.58
CA CYS A 307 15.57 -86.58 -81.30
C CYS A 307 15.73 -88.05 -81.74
N GLU A 308 16.92 -88.64 -81.58
CA GLU A 308 17.16 -90.08 -81.85
C GLU A 308 17.12 -90.93 -80.56
N SER A 309 17.05 -90.28 -79.40
CA SER A 309 16.94 -90.93 -78.09
C SER A 309 15.67 -90.45 -77.38
N SER A 310 14.65 -91.30 -77.28
CA SER A 310 13.42 -91.18 -76.48
C SER A 310 12.75 -89.81 -76.30
N THR A 311 11.57 -89.62 -76.90
CA THR A 311 10.70 -88.43 -76.77
C THR A 311 10.38 -88.04 -75.32
N THR A 312 10.39 -89.00 -74.38
CA THR A 312 10.14 -88.74 -72.95
C THR A 312 11.27 -87.92 -72.32
N GLU A 313 12.53 -88.20 -72.68
CA GLU A 313 13.69 -87.50 -72.11
C GLU A 313 13.74 -86.04 -72.57
N PHE A 314 13.28 -85.75 -73.78
CA PHE A 314 13.15 -84.38 -74.30
C PHE A 314 12.11 -83.57 -73.52
N VAL A 315 10.93 -84.14 -73.27
CA VAL A 315 9.87 -83.47 -72.50
C VAL A 315 10.32 -83.24 -71.07
N ASP A 316 10.94 -84.24 -70.43
CA ASP A 316 11.44 -84.11 -69.07
C ASP A 316 12.53 -83.03 -68.95
N ARG A 317 13.44 -82.92 -69.94
CA ARG A 317 14.45 -81.86 -69.98
C ARG A 317 13.83 -80.48 -70.26
N PHE A 318 12.83 -80.39 -71.12
CA PHE A 318 12.13 -79.13 -71.37
C PHE A 318 11.40 -78.65 -70.11
N VAL A 319 10.65 -79.54 -69.44
CA VAL A 319 9.98 -79.22 -68.17
C VAL A 319 10.99 -78.85 -67.09
N SER A 320 12.15 -79.53 -67.05
CA SER A 320 13.25 -79.17 -66.13
C SER A 320 13.83 -77.79 -66.44
N ALA A 321 14.02 -77.45 -67.72
CA ALA A 321 14.49 -76.13 -68.12
C ALA A 321 13.45 -75.03 -67.85
N GLU A 322 12.16 -75.32 -68.06
CA GLU A 322 11.06 -74.42 -67.78
C GLU A 322 10.89 -74.17 -66.27
N THR A 323 11.03 -75.20 -65.44
CA THR A 323 11.00 -75.04 -63.98
C THR A 323 12.17 -74.21 -63.45
N ILE A 324 13.36 -74.35 -64.03
CA ILE A 324 14.52 -73.48 -63.76
C ILE A 324 14.26 -72.04 -64.23
N ASN A 325 13.67 -71.84 -65.41
CA ASN A 325 13.33 -70.50 -65.88
C ASN A 325 12.24 -69.84 -65.02
N MET A 326 11.27 -70.63 -64.56
CA MET A 326 10.23 -70.15 -63.65
C MET A 326 10.80 -69.78 -62.28
N SER A 327 11.78 -70.54 -61.77
CA SER A 327 12.47 -70.18 -60.53
C SER A 327 13.31 -68.91 -60.69
N TYR A 328 13.99 -68.72 -61.82
CA TYR A 328 14.66 -67.45 -62.14
C TYR A 328 13.68 -66.29 -62.24
N PHE A 329 12.51 -66.49 -62.85
CA PHE A 329 11.48 -65.45 -62.93
C PHE A 329 10.96 -65.06 -61.55
N ASN A 330 10.69 -66.05 -60.68
CA ASN A 330 10.29 -65.79 -59.31
C ASN A 330 11.37 -65.04 -58.52
N TYR A 331 12.64 -65.44 -58.67
CA TYR A 331 13.76 -64.74 -58.05
C TYR A 331 13.91 -63.29 -58.53
N ILE A 332 13.74 -63.05 -59.84
CA ILE A 332 13.73 -61.69 -60.40
C ILE A 332 12.59 -60.85 -59.82
N ASN A 333 11.41 -61.45 -59.63
CA ASN A 333 10.28 -60.75 -59.01
C ASN A 333 10.52 -60.44 -57.54
N GLU A 334 11.13 -61.36 -56.79
CA GLU A 334 11.53 -61.12 -55.39
C GLU A 334 12.55 -59.99 -55.30
N LEU A 335 13.59 -60.02 -56.14
CA LEU A 335 14.56 -58.92 -56.24
C LEU A 335 13.91 -57.59 -56.63
N HIS A 336 12.90 -57.61 -57.51
CA HIS A 336 12.16 -56.41 -57.88
C HIS A 336 11.38 -55.85 -56.69
N ASN A 337 10.72 -56.71 -55.92
CA ASN A 337 10.00 -56.31 -54.71
C ASN A 337 10.97 -55.75 -53.64
N GLU A 338 12.13 -56.37 -53.45
CA GLU A 338 13.18 -55.86 -52.55
C GLU A 338 13.69 -54.49 -53.00
N LEU A 339 13.89 -54.30 -54.30
CA LEU A 339 14.31 -53.03 -54.89
C LEU A 339 13.23 -51.95 -54.71
N GLU A 340 11.96 -52.30 -54.89
CA GLU A 340 10.84 -51.39 -54.68
C GLU A 340 10.73 -51.00 -53.20
N HIS A 341 10.88 -51.95 -52.29
CA HIS A 341 10.93 -51.69 -50.85
C HIS A 341 12.10 -50.76 -50.48
N ALA A 342 13.31 -51.05 -50.95
CA ALA A 342 14.48 -50.20 -50.73
C ALA A 342 14.28 -48.78 -51.28
N ASN A 343 13.63 -48.65 -52.44
CA ASN A 343 13.29 -47.34 -53.00
C ASN A 343 12.26 -46.59 -52.15
N GLN A 344 11.23 -47.27 -51.65
CA GLN A 344 10.25 -46.67 -50.74
C GLN A 344 10.91 -46.18 -49.45
N GLU A 345 11.80 -46.99 -48.84
CA GLU A 345 12.58 -46.58 -47.68
C GLU A 345 13.49 -45.37 -47.99
N LEU A 346 14.16 -45.36 -49.15
CA LEU A 346 14.99 -44.23 -49.56
C LEU A 346 14.17 -42.95 -49.71
N VAL A 347 12.96 -43.04 -50.28
CA VAL A 347 12.04 -41.89 -50.39
C VAL A 347 11.63 -41.41 -49.00
N GLN A 348 11.22 -42.32 -48.11
CA GLN A 348 10.85 -41.98 -46.73
C GLN A 348 12.00 -41.31 -45.97
N ARG A 349 13.22 -41.87 -46.05
CA ARG A 349 14.41 -41.27 -45.44
C ARG A 349 14.71 -39.88 -46.00
N ARG A 350 14.56 -39.68 -47.31
CA ARG A 350 14.72 -38.36 -47.93
C ARG A 350 13.66 -37.37 -47.46
N THR A 351 12.42 -37.79 -47.28
CA THR A 351 11.37 -36.93 -46.72
C THR A 351 11.65 -36.58 -45.26
N ASP A 352 12.13 -37.53 -44.46
CA ASP A 352 12.50 -37.31 -43.07
C ASP A 352 13.65 -36.30 -42.95
N ILE A 353 14.68 -36.41 -43.81
CA ILE A 353 15.79 -35.45 -43.87
C ILE A 353 15.26 -34.05 -44.18
N LYS A 354 14.41 -33.90 -45.20
CA LYS A 354 13.83 -32.59 -45.55
C LYS A 354 12.99 -32.01 -44.41
N ASN A 355 12.20 -32.83 -43.74
CA ASN A 355 11.41 -32.41 -42.58
C ASN A 355 12.33 -31.93 -41.45
N GLN A 356 13.43 -32.64 -41.20
CA GLN A 356 14.40 -32.27 -40.18
C GLN A 356 15.17 -30.99 -40.53
N GLU A 357 15.52 -30.80 -41.81
CA GLU A 357 16.12 -29.56 -42.32
C GLU A 357 15.19 -28.37 -42.09
N ALA A 358 13.90 -28.49 -42.41
CA ALA A 358 12.91 -27.44 -42.16
C ALA A 358 12.75 -27.12 -40.66
N VAL A 359 12.75 -28.13 -39.79
CA VAL A 359 12.73 -27.92 -38.33
C VAL A 359 13.99 -27.21 -37.85
N ASN A 360 15.15 -27.57 -38.39
CA ASN A 360 16.42 -26.94 -38.03
C ASN A 360 16.48 -25.48 -38.50
N GLU A 361 15.99 -25.18 -39.71
CA GLU A 361 15.91 -23.81 -40.24
C GLU A 361 14.99 -22.93 -39.38
N ASN A 362 13.79 -23.42 -39.04
CA ASN A 362 12.88 -22.73 -38.12
C ASN A 362 13.53 -22.48 -36.75
N ARG A 363 14.24 -23.48 -36.19
CA ARG A 363 14.96 -23.31 -34.92
C ARG A 363 16.07 -22.26 -35.04
N ALA A 364 16.81 -22.24 -36.14
CA ALA A 364 17.86 -21.25 -36.38
C ALA A 364 17.28 -19.83 -36.52
N GLU A 365 16.15 -19.69 -37.20
CA GLU A 365 15.43 -18.41 -37.31
C GLU A 365 14.96 -17.92 -35.93
N HIS A 366 14.31 -18.79 -35.14
CA HIS A 366 13.90 -18.47 -33.77
C HIS A 366 15.07 -18.10 -32.86
N GLN A 367 16.21 -18.79 -32.97
CA GLN A 367 17.42 -18.44 -32.23
C GLN A 367 17.96 -17.07 -32.66
N LYS A 368 17.97 -16.79 -33.98
CA LYS A 368 18.42 -15.50 -34.52
C LYS A 368 17.51 -14.35 -34.06
N THR A 369 16.19 -14.54 -34.07
CA THR A 369 15.24 -13.53 -33.56
C THR A 369 15.45 -13.30 -32.08
N ASN A 370 15.60 -14.36 -31.29
CA ASN A 370 15.82 -14.24 -29.85
C ASN A 370 17.17 -13.56 -29.53
N LEU A 371 18.24 -13.91 -30.24
CA LEU A 371 19.53 -13.22 -30.11
C LEU A 371 19.45 -11.74 -30.47
N ASN A 372 18.67 -11.39 -31.49
CA ASN A 372 18.45 -9.99 -31.84
C ASN A 372 17.68 -9.25 -30.75
N LEU A 373 16.64 -9.86 -30.17
CA LEU A 373 15.89 -9.30 -29.03
C LEU A 373 16.82 -9.08 -27.83
N LEU A 374 17.58 -10.08 -27.43
CA LEU A 374 18.56 -9.99 -26.35
C LEU A 374 19.62 -8.92 -26.62
N LYS A 375 20.10 -8.79 -27.86
CA LYS A 375 21.02 -7.70 -28.24
C LYS A 375 20.37 -6.32 -28.12
N THR A 376 19.11 -6.18 -28.53
CA THR A 376 18.40 -4.90 -28.40
C THR A 376 18.15 -4.54 -26.94
N GLU A 377 17.80 -5.52 -26.11
CA GLU A 377 17.60 -5.33 -24.68
C GLU A 377 18.92 -4.96 -24.00
N LEU A 378 20.00 -5.68 -24.28
CA LEU A 378 21.33 -5.36 -23.76
C LEU A 378 21.75 -3.94 -24.16
N ASN A 379 21.55 -3.55 -25.41
CA ASN A 379 21.85 -2.19 -25.88
C ASN A 379 20.97 -1.12 -25.21
N SER A 380 19.73 -1.44 -24.85
CA SER A 380 18.88 -0.51 -24.09
C SER A 380 19.38 -0.34 -22.66
N LYS A 381 19.75 -1.45 -22.00
CA LYS A 381 20.27 -1.45 -20.62
C LYS A 381 21.65 -0.81 -20.52
N THR A 382 22.53 -1.00 -21.50
CA THR A 382 23.81 -0.29 -21.52
C THR A 382 23.63 1.21 -21.69
N LYS A 383 22.68 1.65 -22.53
CA LYS A 383 22.33 3.08 -22.65
C LYS A 383 21.78 3.66 -21.35
N GLU A 384 20.90 2.93 -20.65
CA GLU A 384 20.39 3.33 -19.33
C GLU A 384 21.55 3.48 -18.33
N ILE A 385 22.43 2.47 -18.23
CA ILE A 385 23.60 2.50 -17.35
C ILE A 385 24.53 3.67 -17.68
N ASP A 386 24.77 3.94 -18.97
CA ASP A 386 25.63 5.06 -19.39
C ASP A 386 24.98 6.43 -19.10
N ALA A 387 23.66 6.54 -19.18
CA ALA A 387 22.93 7.74 -18.78
C ALA A 387 23.02 7.96 -17.26
N ASP A 388 22.82 6.91 -16.47
CA ASP A 388 22.92 6.97 -15.01
C ASP A 388 24.34 7.32 -14.56
N LYS A 389 25.37 6.73 -15.19
CA LYS A 389 26.77 7.10 -14.93
C LYS A 389 27.05 8.56 -15.25
N LYS A 390 26.54 9.09 -16.36
CA LYS A 390 26.69 10.52 -16.70
C LYS A 390 25.98 11.42 -15.69
N SER A 391 24.82 11.01 -15.20
CA SER A 391 24.09 11.73 -14.14
C SER A 391 24.90 11.75 -12.84
N LEU A 392 25.44 10.60 -12.43
CA LEU A 392 26.28 10.45 -11.25
C LEU A 392 27.56 11.28 -11.34
N ASP A 393 28.27 11.23 -12.49
CA ASP A 393 29.42 12.08 -12.76
C ASP A 393 29.08 13.58 -12.72
N GLY A 394 27.86 13.95 -13.12
CA GLY A 394 27.32 15.30 -13.00
C GLY A 394 27.16 15.74 -11.55
N VAL A 395 26.52 14.90 -10.73
CA VAL A 395 26.34 15.13 -9.29
C VAL A 395 27.69 15.20 -8.58
N ASP A 396 28.63 14.32 -8.90
CA ASP A 396 29.97 14.33 -8.32
C ASP A 396 30.75 15.61 -8.66
N LYS A 397 30.58 16.16 -9.87
CA LYS A 397 31.17 17.46 -10.24
C LYS A 397 30.57 18.58 -9.40
N VAL A 398 29.25 18.60 -9.21
CA VAL A 398 28.57 19.59 -8.37
C VAL A 398 29.02 19.47 -6.92
N LEU A 399 29.11 18.26 -6.37
CA LEU A 399 29.61 18.01 -5.02
C LEU A 399 31.05 18.50 -4.85
N LYS A 400 31.94 18.22 -5.81
CA LYS A 400 33.32 18.75 -5.79
C LYS A 400 33.36 20.28 -5.83
N GLN A 401 32.47 20.92 -6.60
CA GLN A 401 32.34 22.38 -6.62
C GLN A 401 31.89 22.90 -5.24
N ILE A 402 30.88 22.27 -4.62
CA ILE A 402 30.41 22.62 -3.27
C ILE A 402 31.53 22.45 -2.25
N TYR A 403 32.29 21.35 -2.28
CA TYR A 403 33.42 21.13 -1.36
C TYR A 403 34.50 22.21 -1.52
N SER A 404 34.82 22.59 -2.76
CA SER A 404 35.76 23.69 -3.03
C SER A 404 35.22 25.06 -2.58
N GLY A 405 33.91 25.29 -2.70
CA GLY A 405 33.25 26.51 -2.23
C GLY A 405 33.24 26.60 -0.71
N LEU A 406 32.94 25.51 -0.03
CA LEU A 406 33.00 25.41 1.42
C LEU A 406 34.43 25.60 1.95
N ASP A 407 35.44 25.02 1.30
CA ASP A 407 36.85 25.24 1.68
C ASP A 407 37.25 26.73 1.52
N LYS A 408 36.75 27.41 0.48
CA LYS A 408 36.97 28.87 0.32
C LYS A 408 36.29 29.67 1.43
N ILE A 409 35.03 29.37 1.77
CA ILE A 409 34.30 30.07 2.84
C ILE A 409 34.95 29.80 4.19
N PHE A 410 35.36 28.56 4.45
CA PHE A 410 36.05 28.17 5.67
C PHE A 410 37.35 28.97 5.86
N LYS A 411 38.12 29.17 4.78
CA LYS A 411 39.31 30.03 4.77
C LYS A 411 38.98 31.51 4.96
N LEU A 412 37.89 32.00 4.35
CA LEU A 412 37.45 33.40 4.44
C LEU A 412 37.01 33.76 5.87
N CYS A 413 36.23 32.90 6.52
CA CYS A 413 35.74 33.08 7.88
C CYS A 413 36.81 32.90 8.96
N LYS A 414 38.03 32.47 8.60
CA LYS A 414 39.15 32.14 9.50
C LYS A 414 38.76 31.14 10.59
N CYS A 415 37.99 30.11 10.23
CA CYS A 415 37.56 29.08 11.17
C CYS A 415 38.74 28.26 11.71
N ASN A 416 38.70 27.88 12.99
CA ASN A 416 39.80 27.15 13.64
C ASN A 416 39.86 25.68 13.17
N ASN A 417 40.99 25.26 12.57
CA ASN A 417 41.25 23.88 12.15
C ASN A 417 41.62 22.92 13.31
N GLY A 418 41.87 23.44 14.50
CA GLY A 418 42.37 22.65 15.65
C GLY A 418 41.49 21.45 16.07
N PRO A 419 40.14 21.58 16.13
CA PRO A 419 39.25 20.47 16.46
C PRO A 419 39.23 19.38 15.36
N PHE A 420 39.32 19.80 14.10
CA PHE A 420 39.27 18.90 12.94
C PHE A 420 40.54 18.05 12.82
N ILE A 421 41.71 18.62 13.06
CA ILE A 421 42.99 17.88 13.01
C ILE A 421 43.06 16.80 14.10
N LYS A 422 42.44 17.04 15.27
CA LYS A 422 42.37 16.07 16.36
C LYS A 422 41.35 14.95 16.14
N LEU A 423 40.22 15.24 15.48
CA LEU A 423 39.16 14.25 15.23
C LEU A 423 39.31 13.48 13.90
N LEU A 424 39.84 14.12 12.85
CA LEU A 424 39.84 13.59 11.48
C LEU A 424 41.25 13.28 10.93
N GLY A 425 42.32 13.56 11.70
CA GLY A 425 43.70 13.30 11.29
C GLY A 425 44.16 14.13 10.10
N GLU A 426 44.89 13.53 9.15
CA GLU A 426 45.42 14.19 7.94
C GLU A 426 44.33 14.62 6.93
N ASN A 427 43.06 14.27 7.16
CA ASN A 427 41.93 14.65 6.29
C ASN A 427 41.40 16.06 6.61
N SER A 428 42.29 17.06 6.54
CA SER A 428 41.95 18.47 6.78
C SER A 428 41.19 19.14 5.62
N SER A 429 40.94 18.41 4.51
CA SER A 429 40.20 18.91 3.35
C SER A 429 38.73 18.48 3.40
N VAL A 430 37.84 19.33 2.87
CA VAL A 430 36.40 19.07 2.81
C VAL A 430 36.11 17.87 1.90
N ASN A 431 35.49 16.83 2.45
CA ASN A 431 35.19 15.53 1.85
C ASN A 431 33.78 15.07 2.29
N GLN A 432 33.16 14.14 1.58
CA GLN A 432 31.75 13.76 1.75
C GLN A 432 31.33 13.45 3.20
N TYR A 433 32.23 12.86 3.99
CA TYR A 433 31.97 12.49 5.37
C TYR A 433 32.13 13.63 6.39
N ASN A 434 32.92 14.67 6.07
CA ASN A 434 33.25 15.76 6.98
C ASN A 434 32.55 17.09 6.64
N VAL A 435 31.89 17.18 5.47
CA VAL A 435 31.21 18.39 4.97
C VAL A 435 30.24 18.98 5.98
N LEU A 436 29.39 18.15 6.59
CA LEU A 436 28.42 18.62 7.59
C LEU A 436 29.10 19.22 8.83
N LEU A 437 30.26 18.68 9.22
CA LEU A 437 31.01 19.19 10.36
C LEU A 437 31.67 20.53 10.04
N HIS A 438 32.20 20.70 8.82
CA HIS A 438 32.72 21.99 8.34
C HIS A 438 31.62 23.05 8.25
N ILE A 439 30.42 22.69 7.77
CA ILE A 439 29.27 23.60 7.71
C ILE A 439 28.87 24.08 9.11
N LYS A 440 28.75 23.18 10.09
CA LYS A 440 28.40 23.57 11.47
C LYS A 440 29.38 24.57 12.10
N VAL A 441 30.68 24.41 11.84
CA VAL A 441 31.68 25.37 12.35
C VAL A 441 31.64 26.69 11.58
N ILE A 442 31.32 26.65 10.28
CA ILE A 442 31.05 27.88 9.52
C ILE A 442 29.82 28.58 10.08
N GLU A 443 28.72 27.87 10.34
CA GLU A 443 27.50 28.41 10.96
C GLU A 443 27.81 29.09 12.29
N GLU A 444 28.50 28.41 13.21
CA GLU A 444 28.89 29.00 14.50
C GLU A 444 29.78 30.24 14.33
N SER A 445 30.69 30.24 13.35
CA SER A 445 31.51 31.42 13.06
C SER A 445 30.70 32.58 12.48
N VAL A 446 29.75 32.31 11.59
CA VAL A 446 28.86 33.31 10.97
C VAL A 446 27.92 33.87 12.02
N ASP A 447 27.36 33.04 12.90
CA ASP A 447 26.53 33.48 14.03
C ASP A 447 27.32 34.40 14.96
N ASN A 448 28.59 34.08 15.23
CA ASN A 448 29.48 34.95 16.01
C ASN A 448 29.77 36.27 15.28
N TYR A 449 29.99 36.25 13.96
CA TYR A 449 30.16 37.48 13.18
C TYR A 449 28.88 38.32 13.15
N LEU A 450 27.72 37.70 12.97
CA LEU A 450 26.41 38.36 13.02
C LEU A 450 26.17 38.96 14.40
N ALA A 451 26.44 38.22 15.48
CA ALA A 451 26.34 38.72 16.84
C ALA A 451 27.29 39.91 17.08
N ASN A 452 28.52 39.85 16.56
CA ASN A 452 29.48 40.97 16.63
C ASN A 452 29.03 42.18 15.81
N VAL A 453 28.49 41.99 14.62
CA VAL A 453 27.93 43.07 13.80
C VAL A 453 26.71 43.69 14.49
N TYR A 454 25.79 42.87 15.01
CA TYR A 454 24.62 43.33 15.75
C TYR A 454 25.00 44.08 17.04
N TYR A 455 26.05 43.61 17.72
CA TYR A 455 26.65 44.29 18.87
C TYR A 455 27.27 45.62 18.45
N ASN A 456 28.02 45.66 17.34
CA ASN A 456 28.64 46.86 16.80
C ASN A 456 27.62 47.86 16.24
N GLU A 457 26.47 47.43 15.72
CA GLU A 457 25.35 48.31 15.32
C GLU A 457 24.65 48.91 16.54
N LYS A 458 24.48 48.12 17.63
CA LYS A 458 23.93 48.62 18.89
C LYS A 458 24.88 49.57 19.63
N VAL A 459 26.17 49.28 19.66
CA VAL A 459 27.19 50.11 20.34
C VAL A 459 27.62 51.29 19.44
N GLY A 460 27.58 51.13 18.13
CA GLY A 460 27.86 52.16 17.11
C GLY A 460 26.72 53.15 16.87
N SER A 461 25.54 52.96 17.48
CA SER A 461 24.41 53.88 17.43
C SER A 461 24.58 55.16 18.30
N LYS A 462 25.81 55.70 18.34
CA LYS A 462 26.09 57.11 18.64
C LYS A 462 26.93 57.73 17.53
N GLY A 463 26.45 57.65 16.29
CA GLY A 463 27.08 58.36 15.19
C GLY A 463 26.57 57.99 13.81
N LYS A 464 25.65 58.82 13.30
CA LYS A 464 25.33 59.05 11.89
C LYS A 464 24.65 57.91 11.10
N SER A 465 23.42 58.23 10.74
CA SER A 465 22.66 57.81 9.55
C SER A 465 23.42 57.06 8.45
N ALA A 466 23.03 55.81 8.22
CA ALA A 466 22.99 55.22 6.89
C ALA A 466 21.95 54.09 6.89
N LYS A 467 21.01 54.12 5.94
CA LYS A 467 20.02 53.05 5.73
C LYS A 467 20.76 51.76 5.35
N PRO A 468 20.42 50.59 5.91
CA PRO A 468 20.93 49.34 5.39
C PRO A 468 20.19 49.01 4.09
N VAL A 469 20.91 48.98 2.98
CA VAL A 469 20.43 48.38 1.73
C VAL A 469 20.83 46.92 1.78
N VAL A 470 19.86 46.05 2.06
CA VAL A 470 20.00 44.60 1.88
C VAL A 470 19.81 44.33 0.38
N PRO A 471 20.77 43.70 -0.33
CA PRO A 471 20.51 43.24 -1.68
C PRO A 471 19.68 41.96 -1.57
N ILE A 472 18.38 42.08 -1.83
CA ILE A 472 17.54 40.94 -2.17
C ILE A 472 17.99 40.53 -3.59
N ILE A 473 18.60 39.36 -3.71
CA ILE A 473 18.78 38.72 -5.01
C ILE A 473 17.44 38.05 -5.31
N ASP A 474 16.57 38.77 -6.00
CA ASP A 474 15.41 38.16 -6.63
C ASP A 474 15.91 37.37 -7.84
N GLU A 475 15.79 36.04 -7.79
CA GLU A 475 15.87 35.20 -8.99
C GLU A 475 14.70 35.58 -9.91
N GLU A 476 14.98 36.41 -10.91
CA GLU A 476 14.08 36.65 -12.03
C GLU A 476 13.93 35.34 -12.82
N LEU A 477 13.01 34.48 -12.38
CA LEU A 477 12.36 33.51 -13.25
C LEU A 477 11.57 34.30 -14.28
N THR A 478 12.18 34.55 -15.45
CA THR A 478 11.48 35.06 -16.61
C THR A 478 10.26 34.16 -16.86
N PRO A 479 9.03 34.65 -16.71
CA PRO A 479 7.86 33.86 -17.00
C PRO A 479 7.89 33.52 -18.48
N ILE A 480 7.82 32.24 -18.83
CA ILE A 480 7.63 31.80 -20.21
C ILE A 480 6.42 32.57 -20.76
N GLU A 481 6.64 33.44 -21.74
CA GLU A 481 5.56 34.12 -22.44
C GLU A 481 4.58 33.06 -22.94
N LYS A 482 3.39 33.03 -22.33
CA LYS A 482 2.28 32.23 -22.84
C LYS A 482 1.84 32.89 -24.15
N CYS A 483 2.48 32.50 -25.25
CA CYS A 483 1.99 32.82 -26.58
C CYS A 483 0.54 32.28 -26.67
N PRO A 484 -0.44 33.13 -27.01
CA PRO A 484 -1.82 32.70 -27.21
C PRO A 484 -1.84 31.60 -28.28
N VAL A 485 -2.60 30.53 -28.04
CA VAL A 485 -2.68 29.38 -28.96
C VAL A 485 -3.16 29.83 -30.36
N GLU A 486 -3.89 30.95 -30.44
CA GLU A 486 -4.34 31.54 -31.70
C GLU A 486 -3.19 31.96 -32.64
N LEU A 487 -1.96 32.14 -32.15
CA LEU A 487 -0.78 32.44 -32.98
C LEU A 487 -0.21 31.21 -33.72
N PHE A 488 -0.49 29.99 -33.23
CA PHE A 488 0.04 28.76 -33.82
C PHE A 488 -1.00 27.96 -34.60
N CYS A 489 -2.29 28.12 -34.28
CA CYS A 489 -3.37 27.44 -35.00
C CYS A 489 -4.55 28.40 -35.20
N PRO A 490 -4.90 28.77 -36.45
CA PRO A 490 -5.96 29.74 -36.72
C PRO A 490 -7.36 29.21 -36.36
N THR A 491 -7.55 27.89 -36.34
CA THR A 491 -8.84 27.24 -36.05
C THR A 491 -8.65 25.83 -35.50
N ASN A 492 -9.38 25.49 -34.44
CA ASN A 492 -9.41 24.14 -33.88
C ASN A 492 -9.92 23.11 -34.92
N PRO A 493 -9.40 21.86 -34.90
CA PRO A 493 -9.90 20.79 -35.76
C PRO A 493 -11.37 20.49 -35.48
N CYS A 494 -12.15 20.19 -36.52
CA CYS A 494 -13.56 19.87 -36.36
C CYS A 494 -13.73 18.50 -35.68
N PRO A 495 -14.37 18.42 -34.49
CA PRO A 495 -14.56 17.15 -33.78
C PRO A 495 -15.26 16.08 -34.63
N LEU A 496 -16.25 16.48 -35.43
CA LEU A 496 -17.00 15.55 -36.28
C LEU A 496 -16.15 14.97 -37.43
N CYS A 497 -15.15 15.72 -37.91
CA CYS A 497 -14.26 15.26 -38.97
C CYS A 497 -13.20 14.31 -38.40
N VAL A 498 -12.70 14.58 -37.20
CA VAL A 498 -11.78 13.71 -36.46
C VAL A 498 -12.47 12.40 -36.08
N ASP A 499 -13.69 12.44 -35.56
CA ASP A 499 -14.44 11.24 -35.18
C ASP A 499 -14.68 10.32 -36.38
N ARG A 500 -14.99 10.88 -37.56
CA ARG A 500 -15.18 10.08 -38.78
C ARG A 500 -13.91 9.36 -39.22
N GLU A 501 -12.75 9.97 -39.00
CA GLU A 501 -11.44 9.40 -39.33
C GLU A 501 -11.06 8.29 -38.34
N MET A 502 -11.24 8.53 -37.05
CA MET A 502 -11.00 7.53 -36.01
C MET A 502 -11.90 6.30 -36.16
N VAL A 503 -13.10 6.46 -36.73
CA VAL A 503 -14.02 5.35 -37.03
C VAL A 503 -13.61 4.58 -38.29
N SER A 504 -12.87 5.20 -39.22
CA SER A 504 -12.31 4.49 -40.39
C SER A 504 -11.01 3.74 -40.09
N ASP A 505 -10.32 4.08 -39.01
CA ASP A 505 -9.10 3.41 -38.58
C ASP A 505 -9.45 2.13 -37.80
N VAL A 506 -9.45 0.98 -38.48
CA VAL A 506 -9.55 -0.33 -37.84
C VAL A 506 -8.20 -0.68 -37.22
N ILE A 507 -8.08 -0.51 -35.91
CA ILE A 507 -6.84 -0.75 -35.16
C ILE A 507 -6.87 -2.17 -34.58
N ASP A 508 -6.29 -3.13 -35.32
CA ASP A 508 -6.22 -4.54 -34.90
C ASP A 508 -5.00 -4.87 -34.00
N LYS A 509 -4.29 -3.85 -33.47
CA LYS A 509 -3.08 -4.05 -32.64
C LYS A 509 -3.11 -3.22 -31.35
N LEU A 510 -2.50 -3.76 -30.30
CA LEU A 510 -2.35 -3.10 -29.00
C LEU A 510 -1.46 -1.85 -29.16
N GLN A 511 -2.02 -0.65 -28.92
CA GLN A 511 -1.28 0.61 -29.03
C GLN A 511 -0.39 0.84 -27.81
N SER A 512 0.90 1.08 -28.03
CA SER A 512 1.83 1.56 -27.00
C SER A 512 1.98 3.08 -27.06
N VAL A 513 2.40 3.70 -25.96
CA VAL A 513 2.64 5.15 -25.90
C VAL A 513 3.77 5.51 -26.87
N GLU A 514 3.45 6.28 -27.90
CA GLU A 514 4.42 6.79 -28.87
C GLU A 514 5.33 7.87 -28.25
N THR A 515 6.58 7.96 -28.72
CA THR A 515 7.51 9.00 -28.26
C THR A 515 7.23 10.33 -28.95
N ARG A 516 7.65 11.45 -28.35
CA ARG A 516 7.36 12.79 -28.87
C ARG A 516 7.84 13.00 -30.32
N ASP A 517 8.96 12.38 -30.68
CA ASP A 517 9.53 12.49 -32.02
C ASP A 517 8.73 11.69 -33.06
N THR A 518 8.23 10.49 -32.70
CA THR A 518 7.38 9.69 -33.61
C THR A 518 6.02 10.34 -33.83
N VAL A 519 5.45 10.96 -32.79
CA VAL A 519 4.22 11.74 -32.92
C VAL A 519 4.43 12.91 -33.89
N LYS A 520 5.57 13.59 -33.82
CA LYS A 520 5.90 14.71 -34.73
C LYS A 520 5.97 14.25 -36.19
N THR A 521 6.67 13.16 -36.47
CA THR A 521 6.75 12.62 -37.84
C THR A 521 5.40 12.14 -38.36
N ASN A 522 4.59 11.51 -37.51
CA ASN A 522 3.24 11.07 -37.87
C ASN A 522 2.33 12.27 -38.19
N LEU A 523 2.52 13.40 -37.49
CA LEU A 523 1.77 14.63 -37.73
C LEU A 523 2.19 15.32 -39.03
N ASP A 524 3.49 15.33 -39.35
CA ASP A 524 4.00 15.86 -40.62
C ASP A 524 3.43 15.08 -41.81
N ILE A 525 3.46 13.75 -41.76
CA ILE A 525 2.85 12.87 -42.78
C ILE A 525 1.34 13.13 -42.90
N ARG A 526 0.66 13.37 -41.78
CA ARG A 526 -0.78 13.64 -41.77
C ARG A 526 -1.12 14.97 -42.46
N LEU A 527 -0.25 15.98 -42.35
CA LEU A 527 -0.44 17.28 -43.01
C LEU A 527 -0.17 17.24 -44.52
N GLU A 528 0.62 16.28 -44.99
CA GLU A 528 0.89 16.06 -46.43
C GLU A 528 -0.27 15.42 -47.18
N LEU A 529 -1.28 14.88 -46.49
CA LEU A 529 -2.44 14.25 -47.14
C LEU A 529 -3.32 15.30 -47.86
N PRO A 530 -3.81 15.02 -49.09
CA PRO A 530 -4.51 16.00 -49.94
C PRO A 530 -5.77 16.66 -49.35
N ASN A 531 -6.31 16.12 -48.25
CA ASN A 531 -7.55 16.56 -47.60
C ASN A 531 -7.38 16.86 -46.10
N ALA A 532 -6.14 17.04 -45.61
CA ALA A 532 -5.87 17.24 -44.19
C ALA A 532 -6.23 18.65 -43.70
N LEU A 533 -5.90 19.67 -44.50
CA LEU A 533 -6.18 21.08 -44.21
C LEU A 533 -7.68 21.39 -44.23
N ASP A 534 -8.44 20.70 -45.09
CA ASP A 534 -9.91 20.79 -45.19
C ASP A 534 -10.65 20.28 -43.94
N ARG A 535 -9.94 19.79 -42.92
CA ARG A 535 -10.50 19.31 -41.63
C ARG A 535 -10.28 20.29 -40.48
N LEU A 536 -9.44 21.31 -40.70
CA LEU A 536 -9.17 22.38 -39.75
C LEU A 536 -10.19 23.51 -39.94
N HIS A 537 -11.40 23.28 -39.42
CA HIS A 537 -12.47 24.26 -39.43
C HIS A 537 -13.34 24.10 -38.18
N ASN A 538 -14.09 25.14 -37.83
CA ASN A 538 -15.07 25.03 -36.76
C ASN A 538 -16.26 24.14 -37.19
N VAL A 539 -17.05 23.66 -36.22
CA VAL A 539 -18.25 22.84 -36.49
C VAL A 539 -19.26 23.59 -37.37
N SER A 540 -19.28 24.91 -37.29
CA SER A 540 -20.19 25.78 -38.07
C SER A 540 -19.90 25.78 -39.57
N ALA A 541 -18.63 25.62 -39.97
CA ALA A 541 -18.17 25.54 -41.35
C ALA A 541 -18.03 24.09 -41.85
N CYS A 542 -18.47 23.10 -41.06
CA CYS A 542 -18.35 21.69 -41.40
C CYS A 542 -19.42 21.24 -42.40
N ASN A 543 -19.02 20.50 -43.44
CA ASN A 543 -19.91 19.97 -44.48
C ASN A 543 -20.57 18.61 -44.16
N LEU A 544 -20.32 18.04 -42.97
CA LEU A 544 -20.90 16.75 -42.58
C LEU A 544 -22.42 16.88 -42.28
N PRO A 545 -23.26 15.89 -42.63
CA PRO A 545 -24.70 15.93 -42.32
C PRO A 545 -25.00 16.14 -40.82
N LYS A 546 -24.13 15.58 -39.96
CA LYS A 546 -24.23 15.68 -38.49
C LYS A 546 -23.96 17.09 -37.96
N SER A 547 -23.12 17.89 -38.62
CA SER A 547 -22.90 19.30 -38.24
C SER A 547 -24.15 20.14 -38.50
N ARG A 548 -24.82 19.91 -39.65
CA ARG A 548 -26.06 20.60 -40.02
C ARG A 548 -27.18 20.35 -39.01
N GLN A 549 -27.29 19.13 -38.49
CA GLN A 549 -28.23 18.80 -37.41
C GLN A 549 -27.91 19.55 -36.11
N ILE A 550 -26.64 19.67 -35.72
CA ILE A 550 -26.22 20.41 -34.53
C ILE A 550 -26.50 21.90 -34.69
N ILE A 551 -26.22 22.47 -35.87
CA ILE A 551 -26.48 23.88 -36.18
C ILE A 551 -27.99 24.14 -36.13
N GLN A 552 -28.81 23.29 -36.75
CA GLN A 552 -30.29 23.41 -36.71
C GLN A 552 -30.84 23.35 -35.29
N LYS A 553 -30.30 22.48 -34.42
CA LYS A 553 -30.68 22.40 -33.00
C LYS A 553 -30.26 23.60 -32.15
N ARG A 554 -29.29 24.40 -32.59
CA ARG A 554 -28.89 25.63 -31.88
C ARG A 554 -29.77 26.84 -32.21
N TYR A 555 -30.51 26.77 -33.32
CA TYR A 555 -31.42 27.83 -33.77
C TYR A 555 -32.90 27.50 -33.53
N GLN A 556 -33.18 26.35 -32.89
CA GLN A 556 -34.47 26.01 -32.27
C GLN A 556 -34.36 26.24 -30.77
#